data_AF-A0A535DYS9-F1
#
_entry.id   AF-A0A535DYS9-F1
#
_cell.length_a   1.000
_cell.length_b   1.000
_cell.length_c   1.000
_cell.angle_alpha   90.00
_cell.angle_beta   90.00
_cell.angle_gamma   90.00
#
_symmetry.space_group_name_H-M   'P 1'
#
loop_
_entity.id
_entity.type
_entity.pdbx_description
1 polymer ?
#
loop_
_entity_poly.entity_id
_entity_poly.type
_entity_poly.pdbx_seq_one_letter_code
_entity_poly.pdbx_strand_id
1 'polypeptide(L)'
;MLGSGWRGGFSKPDQSPGRVGPQGRRARGGGPGRAARRARAWDTSGVVADRVLPLGKLPAALLGRLLGDLAPLPPEVLVGPGIGEDACAIQVEAGVLVAAGDPITLTGADLGRAAVTVNANDVAVTGVRPRWFLATILLPAGTTEADVMRLFADMRRTLTALGAALVGGHT
;
A
#
# COMPACT_ATOMS: atom_id res chain seq x y z
N MET A 1 -1.19 7.56 54.24
CA MET A 1 0.28 7.39 54.39
C MET A 1 0.85 7.31 52.99
N LEU A 2 1.26 8.46 52.42
CA LEU A 2 2.64 8.98 52.32
C LEU A 2 3.45 8.17 51.28
N GLY A 3 4.05 8.72 50.21
CA GLY A 3 4.39 10.11 49.84
C GLY A 3 4.18 10.39 48.34
N SER A 4 3.98 11.63 47.86
CA SER A 4 4.84 12.83 47.89
C SER A 4 6.22 12.58 47.26
N GLY A 5 6.68 13.25 46.22
CA GLY A 5 6.14 14.35 45.43
C GLY A 5 7.18 14.70 44.35
N TRP A 6 6.74 15.23 43.23
CA TRP A 6 7.62 15.90 42.27
C TRP A 6 7.07 17.30 42.04
N ARG A 7 7.78 18.30 42.56
CA ARG A 7 7.57 19.73 42.33
C ARG A 7 8.80 20.22 41.58
N GLY A 8 8.58 20.85 40.43
CA GLY A 8 9.62 21.48 39.64
C GLY A 8 9.01 22.37 38.58
N GLY A 9 8.45 23.50 39.01
CA GLY A 9 8.07 24.58 38.12
C GLY A 9 9.27 25.44 37.77
N PHE A 10 9.39 25.81 36.49
CA PHE A 10 10.13 26.99 36.06
C PHE A 10 9.25 27.76 35.07
N SER A 11 8.91 28.99 35.46
CA SER A 11 8.10 29.95 34.68
C SER A 11 9.01 31.00 34.04
N LYS A 12 8.83 31.17 32.72
CA LYS A 12 8.81 32.41 31.87
C LYS A 12 10.05 33.34 31.83
N PRO A 13 10.33 34.03 30.69
CA PRO A 13 9.45 35.00 30.02
C PRO A 13 9.24 34.74 28.51
N ASP A 14 8.03 34.76 27.96
CA ASP A 14 7.33 35.93 27.40
C ASP A 14 8.22 37.00 26.75
N GLN A 15 8.43 36.88 25.43
CA GLN A 15 8.78 37.99 24.57
C GLN A 15 8.06 37.86 23.21
N SER A 16 7.03 38.66 23.02
CA SER A 16 6.50 39.11 21.73
C SER A 16 5.93 40.51 21.99
N PRO A 17 6.22 41.54 21.16
CA PRO A 17 5.60 41.58 19.83
C PRO A 17 6.45 42.24 18.74
N GLY A 18 6.33 41.72 17.51
CA GLY A 18 6.84 42.37 16.31
C GLY A 18 5.90 42.13 15.13
N ARG A 19 4.84 42.95 15.01
CA ARG A 19 4.01 43.04 13.81
C ARG A 19 4.86 43.58 12.66
N VAL A 20 5.01 42.81 11.58
CA VAL A 20 5.38 43.33 10.27
C VAL A 20 4.29 42.92 9.29
N GLY A 21 3.54 43.92 8.81
CA GLY A 21 2.51 43.78 7.78
C GLY A 21 3.09 43.56 6.38
N PRO A 22 2.22 43.31 5.38
CA PRO A 22 2.53 42.46 4.25
C PRO A 22 3.22 43.23 3.12
N GLN A 23 4.27 42.65 2.55
CA GLN A 23 4.79 43.06 1.25
C GLN A 23 4.77 41.87 0.29
N GLY A 24 3.80 41.94 -0.63
CA GLY A 24 3.62 40.98 -1.70
C GLY A 24 4.86 40.90 -2.58
N ARG A 25 5.30 39.67 -2.84
CA ARG A 25 6.11 39.37 -4.02
C ARG A 25 5.25 38.60 -5.00
N ARG A 26 4.96 39.33 -6.07
CA ARG A 26 4.28 38.94 -7.30
C ARG A 26 4.69 37.54 -7.76
N ALA A 27 3.68 36.73 -8.04
CA ALA A 27 3.78 35.60 -8.95
C ALA A 27 4.44 36.07 -10.26
N ARG A 28 5.56 35.44 -10.62
CA ARG A 28 6.07 35.45 -11.98
C ARG A 28 5.67 34.12 -12.60
N GLY A 29 4.73 34.18 -13.53
CA GLY A 29 4.43 33.07 -14.42
C GLY A 29 5.56 32.80 -15.41
N GLY A 30 5.45 31.68 -16.10
CA GLY A 30 6.24 31.38 -17.29
C GLY A 30 6.64 29.92 -17.41
N GLY A 31 5.75 29.11 -17.98
CA GLY A 31 6.09 27.77 -18.45
C GLY A 31 4.87 26.99 -18.93
N PRO A 32 4.49 27.07 -20.22
CA PRO A 32 3.43 26.23 -20.76
C PRO A 32 3.93 24.81 -20.94
N GLY A 33 3.05 23.84 -20.71
CA GLY A 33 3.16 22.52 -21.34
C GLY A 33 3.66 21.37 -20.47
N ARG A 34 3.03 21.11 -19.32
CA ARG A 34 2.79 19.70 -18.98
C ARG A 34 1.63 19.24 -19.85
N ALA A 35 1.94 18.96 -21.11
CA ALA A 35 1.06 18.19 -21.96
C ALA A 35 0.67 16.96 -21.15
N ALA A 36 -0.62 16.87 -20.81
CA ALA A 36 -1.20 15.65 -20.29
C ALA A 36 -0.78 14.57 -21.29
N ARG A 37 0.20 13.74 -20.91
CA ARG A 37 0.51 12.53 -21.65
C ARG A 37 -0.76 11.72 -21.53
N ARG A 38 -1.62 11.83 -22.54
CA ARG A 38 -2.72 10.89 -22.76
C ARG A 38 -2.06 9.52 -22.60
N ALA A 39 -2.58 8.70 -21.68
CA ALA A 39 -2.22 7.30 -21.60
C ALA A 39 -2.22 6.80 -23.05
N ARG A 40 -1.05 6.39 -23.56
CA ARG A 40 -1.00 5.82 -24.90
C ARG A 40 -1.85 4.56 -24.76
N ALA A 41 -2.97 4.50 -25.49
CA ALA A 41 -3.65 3.23 -25.64
C ALA A 41 -2.58 2.25 -26.09
N TRP A 42 -2.42 1.14 -25.35
CA TRP A 42 -1.46 0.12 -25.73
C TRP A 42 -1.85 -0.35 -27.13
N ASP A 43 -1.09 0.07 -28.13
CA ASP A 43 -1.24 -0.39 -29.49
C ASP A 43 -0.74 -1.84 -29.53
N THR A 44 -1.65 -2.77 -29.29
CA THR A 44 -1.38 -4.21 -29.41
C THR A 44 -1.36 -4.68 -30.87
N SER A 45 -1.66 -3.78 -31.83
CA SER A 45 -1.67 -4.07 -33.27
C SER A 45 -0.31 -3.82 -33.93
N GLY A 46 0.58 -3.03 -33.30
CA GLY A 46 2.00 -2.98 -33.62
C GLY A 46 2.72 -4.19 -33.02
N VAL A 47 3.50 -4.90 -33.84
CA VAL A 47 4.21 -6.15 -33.48
C VAL A 47 5.04 -5.98 -32.19
N VAL A 48 4.44 -6.28 -31.03
CA VAL A 48 5.18 -6.64 -29.84
C VAL A 48 5.83 -7.97 -30.21
N ALA A 49 7.18 -8.02 -30.23
CA ALA A 49 7.86 -9.28 -30.49
C ALA A 49 7.28 -10.35 -29.54
N ASP A 50 6.67 -11.39 -30.12
CA ASP A 50 6.00 -12.47 -29.40
C ASP A 50 7.05 -13.30 -28.65
N ARG A 51 7.39 -12.81 -27.45
CA ARG A 51 8.43 -13.37 -26.60
C ARG A 51 7.77 -14.00 -25.40
N VAL A 52 8.03 -15.29 -25.22
CA VAL A 52 7.63 -16.03 -24.03
C VAL A 52 8.22 -15.36 -22.80
N LEU A 53 7.37 -15.07 -21.82
CA LEU A 53 7.80 -14.53 -20.53
C LEU A 53 8.37 -15.65 -19.65
N PRO A 54 9.37 -15.33 -18.79
CA PRO A 54 9.84 -16.28 -17.81
C PRO A 54 8.74 -16.62 -16.79
N LEU A 55 8.85 -17.80 -16.17
CA LEU A 55 7.99 -18.19 -15.06
C LEU A 55 8.15 -17.22 -13.87
N GLY A 56 7.04 -16.89 -13.21
CA GLY A 56 7.05 -16.10 -11.97
C GLY A 56 6.79 -14.61 -12.20
N LYS A 57 7.56 -13.74 -11.52
CA LYS A 57 7.39 -12.29 -11.60
C LYS A 57 7.74 -11.74 -12.97
N LEU A 58 7.03 -10.70 -13.40
CA LEU A 58 7.30 -10.00 -14.66
C LEU A 58 8.72 -9.40 -14.66
N PRO A 59 9.47 -9.44 -15.78
CA PRO A 59 10.76 -8.76 -15.85
C PRO A 59 10.62 -7.28 -15.49
N ALA A 60 11.46 -6.78 -14.57
CA ALA A 60 11.36 -5.42 -14.04
C ALA A 60 11.36 -4.34 -15.14
N ALA A 61 12.12 -4.54 -16.22
CA ALA A 61 12.14 -3.63 -17.36
C ALA A 61 10.80 -3.58 -18.10
N LEU A 62 10.08 -4.70 -18.21
CA LEU A 62 8.75 -4.73 -18.82
C LEU A 62 7.72 -4.10 -17.90
N LEU A 63 7.73 -4.46 -16.61
CA LEU A 63 6.84 -3.85 -15.61
C LEU A 63 7.01 -2.34 -15.56
N GLY A 64 8.25 -1.84 -15.53
CA GLY A 64 8.54 -0.41 -15.43
C GLY A 64 8.02 0.39 -16.64
N ARG A 65 8.10 -0.19 -17.84
CA ARG A 65 7.48 0.42 -19.04
C ARG A 65 5.97 0.46 -18.93
N LEU A 66 5.33 -0.65 -18.56
CA LEU A 66 3.87 -0.72 -18.45
C LEU A 66 3.33 0.26 -17.42
N LEU A 67 3.99 0.36 -16.26
CA LEU A 67 3.64 1.32 -15.22
C LEU A 67 3.86 2.78 -15.68
N GLY A 68 4.95 3.05 -16.41
CA GLY A 68 5.25 4.38 -16.94
C GLY A 68 4.28 4.88 -18.02
N ASP A 69 3.55 3.97 -18.67
CA ASP A 69 2.54 4.29 -19.68
C ASP A 69 1.13 4.53 -19.11
N LEU A 70 0.93 4.27 -17.81
CA LEU A 70 -0.34 4.52 -17.13
C LEU A 70 -0.65 6.03 -17.09
N ALA A 71 -1.95 6.34 -17.00
CA ALA A 71 -2.39 7.70 -16.76
C ALA A 71 -1.80 8.23 -15.44
N PRO A 72 -1.59 9.56 -15.32
CA PRO A 72 -1.22 10.15 -14.03
C PRO A 72 -2.20 9.72 -12.94
N LEU A 73 -1.66 9.36 -11.78
CA LEU A 73 -2.46 8.96 -10.64
C LEU A 73 -3.27 10.17 -10.12
N PRO A 74 -4.45 9.92 -9.53
CA PRO A 74 -5.17 10.94 -8.79
C PRO A 74 -4.31 11.57 -7.68
N PRO A 75 -4.50 12.87 -7.35
CA PRO A 75 -3.67 13.57 -6.37
C PRO A 75 -3.73 12.98 -4.96
N GLU A 76 -4.78 12.23 -4.62
CA GLU A 76 -4.91 11.52 -3.36
C GLU A 76 -3.98 10.31 -3.23
N VAL A 77 -3.41 9.80 -4.33
CA VAL A 77 -2.44 8.69 -4.26
C VAL A 77 -1.06 9.25 -3.92
N LEU A 78 -0.65 9.08 -2.65
CA LEU A 78 0.62 9.56 -2.12
C LEU A 78 1.79 8.63 -2.52
N VAL A 79 1.53 7.32 -2.53
CA VAL A 79 2.46 6.29 -3.02
C VAL A 79 1.70 5.43 -4.02
N GLY A 80 2.16 5.46 -5.26
CA GLY A 80 1.59 4.69 -6.38
C GLY A 80 2.42 3.46 -6.73
N PRO A 81 2.02 2.70 -7.76
CA PRO A 81 2.75 1.53 -8.18
C PRO A 81 4.16 1.87 -8.67
N GLY A 82 5.13 1.03 -8.32
CA GLY A 82 6.53 1.18 -8.70
C GLY A 82 7.26 -0.16 -8.72
N ILE A 83 8.47 -0.16 -9.29
CA ILE A 83 9.33 -1.35 -9.20
C ILE A 83 9.80 -1.52 -7.77
N GLY A 84 9.46 -2.66 -7.16
CA GLY A 84 9.80 -2.97 -5.77
C GLY A 84 8.94 -2.23 -4.75
N GLU A 85 7.81 -1.66 -5.17
CA GLU A 85 6.80 -1.10 -4.27
C GLU A 85 5.71 -2.15 -4.02
N ASP A 86 5.57 -2.57 -2.76
CA ASP A 86 4.67 -3.65 -2.34
C ASP A 86 3.38 -3.12 -1.68
N ALA A 87 3.29 -1.79 -1.44
CA ALA A 87 2.11 -1.15 -0.90
C ALA A 87 1.80 0.20 -1.58
N CYS A 88 0.53 0.58 -1.60
CA CYS A 88 0.10 1.92 -1.97
C CYS A 88 -0.34 2.72 -0.75
N ALA A 89 -0.27 4.05 -0.84
CA ALA A 89 -0.75 4.97 0.19
C ALA A 89 -1.70 5.97 -0.44
N ILE A 90 -2.91 6.08 0.11
CA ILE A 90 -4.01 6.90 -0.42
C ILE A 90 -4.52 7.83 0.68
N GLN A 91 -4.50 9.13 0.43
CA GLN A 91 -5.10 10.13 1.30
C GLN A 91 -6.63 10.04 1.23
N VAL A 92 -7.25 9.88 2.39
CA VAL A 92 -8.69 10.00 2.62
C VAL A 92 -8.95 11.10 3.64
N GLU A 93 -10.21 11.49 3.86
CA GLU A 93 -10.56 12.53 4.84
C GLU A 93 -10.03 12.20 6.25
N ALA A 94 -10.14 10.94 6.66
CA ALA A 94 -9.75 10.48 7.99
C ALA A 94 -8.22 10.24 8.16
N GLY A 95 -7.40 10.43 7.12
CA GLY A 95 -5.95 10.17 7.17
C GLY A 95 -5.43 9.46 5.93
N VAL A 96 -4.43 8.58 6.09
CA VAL A 96 -3.83 7.82 4.98
C VAL A 96 -4.19 6.35 5.11
N LEU A 97 -4.78 5.79 4.06
CA LEU A 97 -4.99 4.36 3.91
C LEU A 97 -3.78 3.74 3.22
N VAL A 98 -3.17 2.73 3.85
CA VAL A 98 -2.14 1.90 3.23
C VAL A 98 -2.75 0.54 2.88
N ALA A 99 -2.54 0.10 1.65
CA ALA A 99 -3.01 -1.18 1.16
C ALA A 99 -1.90 -1.91 0.40
N ALA A 100 -1.83 -3.22 0.59
CA ALA A 100 -0.90 -4.11 -0.09
C ALA A 100 -1.68 -5.32 -0.62
N GLY A 101 -1.08 -6.02 -1.58
CA GLY A 101 -1.66 -7.22 -2.17
C GLY A 101 -0.59 -8.10 -2.81
N ASP A 102 -0.35 -9.28 -2.24
CA ASP A 102 0.55 -10.29 -2.77
C ASP A 102 -0.19 -11.63 -2.95
N PRO A 103 -0.23 -12.20 -4.17
CA PRO A 103 -0.74 -13.55 -4.39
C PRO A 103 0.18 -14.61 -3.79
N ILE A 104 -0.33 -15.34 -2.80
CA ILE A 104 0.37 -16.53 -2.30
C ILE A 104 0.11 -17.71 -3.23
N THR A 105 1.13 -18.06 -4.00
CA THR A 105 1.12 -19.14 -5.00
C THR A 105 1.81 -20.42 -4.52
N LEU A 106 2.35 -20.42 -3.30
CA LEU A 106 3.01 -21.58 -2.70
C LEU A 106 2.01 -22.71 -2.44
N THR A 107 2.52 -23.95 -2.43
CA THR A 107 1.82 -25.15 -1.97
C THR A 107 2.48 -25.65 -0.69
N GLY A 108 1.71 -26.07 0.30
CA GLY A 108 2.27 -26.58 1.55
C GLY A 108 1.35 -26.43 2.77
N ALA A 109 1.87 -26.78 3.94
CA ALA A 109 1.22 -26.48 5.21
C ALA A 109 1.26 -24.97 5.50
N ASP A 110 0.32 -24.46 6.30
CA ASP A 110 0.25 -23.06 6.75
C ASP A 110 -0.04 -21.99 5.67
N LEU A 111 -0.66 -22.35 4.54
CA LEU A 111 -1.00 -21.39 3.47
C LEU A 111 -1.79 -20.18 3.99
N GLY A 112 -2.73 -20.40 4.91
CA GLY A 112 -3.51 -19.33 5.50
C GLY A 112 -2.67 -18.38 6.34
N ARG A 113 -1.65 -18.89 7.04
CA ARG A 113 -0.70 -18.06 7.79
C ARG A 113 0.17 -17.26 6.85
N ALA A 114 0.71 -17.88 5.80
CA ALA A 114 1.56 -17.21 4.81
C ALA A 114 0.79 -16.09 4.10
N ALA A 115 -0.44 -16.36 3.65
CA ALA A 115 -1.33 -15.38 3.02
C ALA A 115 -1.52 -14.13 3.86
N VAL A 116 -1.85 -14.31 5.13
CA VAL A 116 -2.05 -13.17 6.04
C VAL A 116 -0.74 -12.49 6.38
N THR A 117 0.31 -13.25 6.70
CA THR A 117 1.57 -12.69 7.23
C THR A 117 2.34 -11.88 6.18
N VAL A 118 2.41 -12.37 4.94
CA VAL A 118 3.13 -11.67 3.85
C VAL A 118 2.44 -10.33 3.56
N ASN A 119 1.14 -10.36 3.25
CA ASN A 119 0.36 -9.15 2.98
C ASN A 119 0.37 -8.17 4.18
N ALA A 120 0.31 -8.68 5.41
CA ALA A 120 0.41 -7.84 6.60
C ALA A 120 1.80 -7.23 6.77
N ASN A 121 2.86 -7.96 6.42
CA ASN A 121 4.22 -7.46 6.47
C ASN A 121 4.44 -6.32 5.47
N ASP A 122 3.92 -6.44 4.24
CA ASP A 122 4.04 -5.40 3.21
C ASP A 122 3.41 -4.07 3.66
N VAL A 123 2.31 -4.13 4.41
CA VAL A 123 1.76 -2.95 5.09
C VAL A 123 2.63 -2.52 6.27
N ALA A 124 3.08 -3.45 7.12
CA ALA A 124 3.82 -3.13 8.34
C ALA A 124 5.16 -2.45 8.09
N VAL A 125 5.89 -2.82 7.03
CA VAL A 125 7.19 -2.22 6.67
C VAL A 125 7.07 -0.75 6.23
N THR A 126 5.86 -0.28 5.90
CA THR A 126 5.59 1.15 5.67
C THR A 126 5.47 1.97 6.95
N GLY A 127 5.50 1.31 8.13
CA GLY A 127 5.40 1.95 9.44
C GLY A 127 3.98 2.05 10.01
N VAL A 128 3.00 1.40 9.38
CA VAL A 128 1.59 1.39 9.85
C VAL A 128 1.14 0.01 10.32
N ARG A 129 0.20 -0.05 11.26
CA ARG A 129 -0.34 -1.32 11.77
C ARG A 129 -1.41 -1.89 10.82
N PRO A 130 -1.26 -3.13 10.32
CA PRO A 130 -2.31 -3.79 9.53
C PRO A 130 -3.58 -3.97 10.37
N ARG A 131 -4.74 -3.61 9.80
CA ARG A 131 -6.03 -3.73 10.50
C ARG A 131 -7.03 -4.64 9.80
N TRP A 132 -6.92 -4.76 8.49
CA TRP A 132 -7.89 -5.44 7.65
C TRP A 132 -7.19 -6.31 6.62
N PHE A 133 -7.88 -7.35 6.18
CA PHE A 133 -7.40 -8.30 5.19
C PHE A 133 -8.53 -8.64 4.23
N LEU A 134 -8.22 -8.65 2.93
CA LEU A 134 -9.10 -9.13 1.86
C LEU A 134 -8.50 -10.42 1.32
N ALA A 135 -9.28 -11.49 1.28
CA ALA A 135 -8.80 -12.80 0.82
C ALA A 135 -9.32 -13.13 -0.58
N THR A 136 -8.44 -13.29 -1.56
CA THR A 136 -8.78 -13.88 -2.86
C THR A 136 -8.18 -15.27 -2.96
N ILE A 137 -9.02 -16.30 -3.04
CA ILE A 137 -8.61 -17.70 -2.95
C ILE A 137 -8.97 -18.42 -4.25
N LEU A 138 -7.97 -18.97 -4.95
CA LEU A 138 -8.20 -19.83 -6.10
C LEU A 138 -7.86 -21.27 -5.71
N LEU A 139 -8.87 -22.15 -5.68
CA LEU A 139 -8.70 -23.53 -5.25
C LEU A 139 -8.32 -24.43 -6.44
N PRO A 140 -7.22 -25.19 -6.38
CA PRO A 140 -6.87 -26.13 -7.43
C PRO A 140 -7.88 -27.31 -7.48
N ALA A 141 -7.97 -27.95 -8.66
CA ALA A 141 -8.77 -29.16 -8.82
C ALA A 141 -8.32 -30.25 -7.82
N GLY A 142 -9.30 -30.94 -7.23
CA GLY A 142 -9.05 -31.96 -6.20
C GLY A 142 -8.89 -31.42 -4.77
N THR A 143 -9.02 -30.11 -4.54
CA THR A 143 -9.08 -29.55 -3.19
C THR A 143 -10.27 -30.12 -2.42
N THR A 144 -10.04 -30.59 -1.19
CA THR A 144 -11.10 -31.12 -0.32
C THR A 144 -11.68 -30.04 0.60
N GLU A 145 -12.89 -30.25 1.12
CA GLU A 145 -13.46 -29.39 2.17
C GLU A 145 -12.54 -29.28 3.39
N ALA A 146 -11.87 -30.37 3.76
CA ALA A 146 -10.93 -30.38 4.88
C ALA A 146 -9.71 -29.47 4.63
N ASP A 147 -9.24 -29.35 3.38
CA ASP A 147 -8.18 -28.41 3.00
C ASP A 147 -8.63 -26.96 3.21
N VAL A 148 -9.83 -26.63 2.74
CA VAL A 148 -10.41 -25.29 2.89
C VAL A 148 -10.62 -24.94 4.37
N MET A 149 -11.13 -25.88 5.17
CA MET A 149 -11.32 -25.68 6.60
C MET A 149 -10.00 -25.43 7.33
N ARG A 150 -8.92 -26.14 6.96
CA ARG A 150 -7.57 -25.89 7.49
C ARG A 150 -7.05 -24.51 7.08
N LEU A 151 -7.20 -24.15 5.80
CA LEU A 151 -6.80 -22.85 5.27
C LEU A 151 -7.46 -21.71 6.06
N PHE A 152 -8.79 -21.77 6.24
CA PHE A 152 -9.53 -20.77 7.01
C PHE A 152 -9.18 -20.76 8.49
N ALA A 153 -8.94 -21.92 9.10
CA ALA A 153 -8.48 -22.00 10.49
C ALA A 153 -7.12 -21.30 10.68
N ASP A 154 -6.17 -21.53 9.77
CA ASP A 154 -4.85 -20.88 9.78
C ASP A 154 -4.97 -19.37 9.60
N MET A 155 -5.75 -18.91 8.61
CA MET A 155 -6.00 -17.48 8.39
C MET A 155 -6.59 -16.84 9.65
N ARG A 156 -7.62 -17.45 10.24
CA ARG A 156 -8.30 -16.93 11.44
C ARG A 156 -7.35 -16.81 12.63
N ARG A 157 -6.53 -17.83 12.90
CA ARG A 157 -5.54 -17.77 13.99
C ARG A 157 -4.55 -16.63 13.77
N THR A 158 -4.06 -16.50 12.53
CA THR A 158 -3.04 -15.50 12.17
C THR A 158 -3.59 -14.08 12.27
N LEU A 159 -4.78 -13.84 11.73
CA LEU A 159 -5.49 -12.56 11.84
C LEU A 159 -5.72 -12.17 13.30
N THR A 160 -6.15 -13.13 14.12
CA THR A 160 -6.36 -12.92 15.56
C THR A 160 -5.06 -12.52 16.26
N ALA A 161 -3.95 -13.22 15.97
CA ALA A 161 -2.64 -12.92 16.54
C ALA A 161 -2.12 -11.52 16.17
N LEU A 162 -2.39 -11.06 14.95
CA LEU A 162 -2.04 -9.71 14.48
C LEU A 162 -3.02 -8.64 14.97
N GLY A 163 -4.20 -9.04 15.47
CA GLY A 163 -5.32 -8.16 15.79
C GLY A 163 -5.85 -7.41 14.56
N ALA A 164 -5.94 -8.13 13.44
CA ALA A 164 -6.52 -7.70 12.17
C ALA A 164 -7.79 -8.52 11.86
N ALA A 165 -8.63 -8.04 10.94
CA ALA A 165 -9.89 -8.70 10.57
C ALA A 165 -9.95 -9.04 9.08
N LEU A 166 -10.46 -10.23 8.74
CA LEU A 166 -10.93 -10.54 7.38
C LEU A 166 -12.21 -9.73 7.13
N VAL A 167 -12.19 -8.85 6.13
CA VAL A 167 -13.31 -7.92 5.85
C VAL A 167 -14.01 -8.15 4.51
N GLY A 168 -13.52 -9.08 3.71
CA GLY A 168 -14.06 -9.38 2.39
C GLY A 168 -13.13 -10.27 1.59
N GLY A 169 -13.49 -10.55 0.35
CA GLY A 169 -12.73 -11.45 -0.50
C GLY A 169 -13.49 -12.00 -1.69
N HIS A 170 -12.86 -12.97 -2.36
CA HIS A 170 -13.44 -13.75 -3.44
C HIS A 170 -12.90 -15.19 -3.40
N THR A 171 -13.70 -16.14 -3.90
CA THR A 171 -13.37 -17.56 -3.99
C THR A 171 -13.87 -18.12 -5.32
#